data_AF-L9W2M0-F1
#
_entry.id   AF-L9W2M0-F1
#
_cell.length_a   1.000
_cell.length_b   1.000
_cell.length_c   1.000
_cell.angle_alpha   90.00
_cell.angle_beta   90.00
_cell.angle_gamma   90.00
#
_symmetry.space_group_name_H-M   'P 1'
#
loop_
_entity.id
_entity.type
_entity.pdbx_description
1 polymer ?
#
loop_
_entity_poly.entity_id
_entity_poly.type
_entity_poly.pdbx_seq_one_letter_code
_entity_poly.pdbx_strand_id
1 'polypeptide(L)'
;MALSLPQKYVPDSVRQEDGIDLTDSILAPLFVLASFSIGAVGTLQFSAPLDVSLTDSLYSAHGTDITYAFVLSISILLVGWLTNESTPEDWTDVETVVVLLAVLLNVLGALVPAMQVTLESMWYVGWFSVFLNGAAFYVIAYK
;
A
#
# COMPACT_ATOMS: atom_id res chain seq x y z
N MET A 1 14.35 16.69 6.98
CA MET A 1 13.35 16.49 8.06
C MET A 1 12.30 15.52 7.57
N ALA A 2 12.57 14.24 7.77
CA ALA A 2 11.58 13.19 7.56
C ALA A 2 10.46 13.31 8.59
N LEU A 3 9.22 13.14 8.15
CA LEU A 3 8.04 13.12 9.03
C LEU A 3 7.87 11.70 9.58
N SER A 4 8.73 11.27 10.51
CA SER A 4 8.63 9.98 11.22
C SER A 4 8.42 10.19 12.71
N LEU A 5 7.76 9.24 13.38
CA LEU A 5 7.57 9.29 14.83
C LEU A 5 8.87 8.91 15.55
N PRO A 6 9.25 9.60 16.64
CA PRO A 6 10.36 9.14 17.46
C PRO A 6 10.08 7.75 18.02
N GLN A 7 11.02 6.82 17.86
CA GLN A 7 10.83 5.39 18.15
C GLN A 7 10.43 5.07 19.59
N LYS A 8 10.88 5.89 20.55
CA LYS A 8 10.42 5.82 21.95
C LYS A 8 8.90 5.97 22.15
N TYR A 9 8.17 6.42 21.13
CA TYR A 9 6.71 6.58 21.14
C TYR A 9 5.98 5.54 20.31
N VAL A 10 6.69 4.67 19.57
CA VAL A 10 6.09 3.56 18.81
C VAL A 10 6.06 2.35 19.75
N PRO A 11 4.87 1.78 20.05
CA PRO A 11 4.80 0.60 20.90
C PRO A 11 5.37 -0.63 20.21
N ASP A 12 5.99 -1.53 20.97
CA ASP A 12 6.53 -2.82 20.48
C ASP A 12 5.44 -3.68 19.80
N SER A 13 4.17 -3.53 20.19
CA SER A 13 3.06 -4.23 19.53
C SER A 13 2.78 -3.74 18.11
N VAL A 14 3.21 -2.51 17.78
CA VAL A 14 3.06 -1.91 16.44
C VAL A 14 4.29 -2.17 15.60
N ARG A 15 5.48 -2.01 16.19
CA ARG A 15 6.75 -2.27 15.53
C ARG A 15 7.77 -2.84 16.52
N GLN A 16 8.36 -3.98 16.18
CA GLN A 16 9.43 -4.60 16.98
C GLN A 16 10.54 -5.13 16.05
N GLU A 17 11.80 -4.86 16.38
CA GLU A 17 12.96 -5.31 15.58
C GLU A 17 13.10 -6.84 15.59
N ASP A 18 12.82 -7.48 16.73
CA ASP A 18 12.96 -8.93 16.95
C ASP A 18 11.62 -9.57 17.39
N GLY A 19 10.62 -9.62 16.51
CA GLY A 19 9.32 -10.21 16.85
C GLY A 19 8.31 -10.27 15.71
N ILE A 20 7.09 -10.73 16.03
CA ILE A 20 5.92 -10.56 15.17
C ILE A 20 5.13 -9.40 15.75
N ASP A 21 5.06 -8.31 15.01
CA ASP A 21 4.29 -7.11 15.38
C ASP A 21 3.03 -6.94 14.50
N LEU A 22 2.28 -5.85 14.71
CA LEU A 22 1.11 -5.50 13.90
C LEU A 22 1.45 -5.36 12.42
N THR A 23 2.62 -4.83 12.11
CA THR A 23 3.09 -4.59 10.74
C THR A 23 3.26 -5.92 10.01
N ASP A 24 3.85 -6.90 10.67
CA ASP A 24 4.14 -8.22 10.08
C ASP A 24 2.93 -9.14 10.04
N SER A 25 2.16 -9.15 11.12
CA SER A 25 1.05 -10.08 11.29
C SER A 25 -0.21 -9.69 10.53
N ILE A 26 -0.45 -8.39 10.34
CA ILE A 26 -1.72 -7.87 9.82
C ILE A 26 -1.50 -6.92 8.65
N LEU A 27 -0.65 -5.89 8.80
CA LEU A 27 -0.56 -4.85 7.77
C LEU A 27 0.08 -5.38 6.48
N ALA A 28 1.15 -6.18 6.58
CA ALA A 28 1.82 -6.74 5.41
C ALA A 28 0.91 -7.68 4.59
N PRO A 29 0.21 -8.68 5.19
CA PRO A 29 -0.76 -9.49 4.45
C PRO A 29 -1.89 -8.67 3.82
N LEU A 30 -2.47 -7.70 4.56
CA LEU A 30 -3.53 -6.84 4.02
C LEU A 30 -3.03 -5.95 2.89
N PHE A 31 -1.81 -5.47 2.97
CA PHE A 31 -1.20 -4.65 1.92
C PHE A 31 -0.98 -5.42 0.62
N VAL A 32 -0.57 -6.69 0.72
CA VAL A 32 -0.47 -7.60 -0.43
C VAL A 32 -1.84 -7.80 -1.08
N LEU A 33 -2.87 -8.07 -0.27
CA LEU A 33 -4.25 -8.25 -0.78
C LEU A 33 -4.79 -6.98 -1.43
N ALA A 34 -4.58 -5.82 -0.81
CA ALA A 34 -4.93 -4.52 -1.37
C ALA A 34 -4.15 -4.25 -2.67
N SER A 35 -2.87 -4.62 -2.74
CA SER A 35 -2.05 -4.47 -3.94
C SER A 35 -2.57 -5.29 -5.12
N PHE A 36 -3.04 -6.52 -4.87
CA PHE A 36 -3.68 -7.32 -5.93
C PHE A 36 -4.95 -6.66 -6.46
N SER A 37 -5.79 -6.13 -5.57
CA SER A 37 -7.02 -5.43 -5.93
C SER A 37 -6.74 -4.16 -6.72
N ILE A 38 -5.77 -3.33 -6.29
CA ILE A 38 -5.39 -2.10 -7.02
C ILE A 38 -4.77 -2.44 -8.38
N GLY A 39 -3.94 -3.48 -8.44
CA GLY A 39 -3.32 -3.94 -9.68
C GLY A 39 -4.30 -4.61 -10.66
N ALA A 40 -5.59 -4.75 -10.33
CA ALA A 40 -6.57 -5.52 -11.09
C ALA A 40 -6.14 -6.97 -11.41
N VAL A 41 -5.26 -7.55 -10.57
CA VAL A 41 -4.72 -8.91 -10.73
C VAL A 41 -5.64 -9.95 -10.09
N GLY A 42 -6.35 -9.55 -9.04
CA GLY A 42 -7.30 -10.36 -8.29
C GLY A 42 -7.93 -9.54 -7.18
N THR A 43 -8.93 -10.07 -6.49
CA THR A 43 -9.54 -9.38 -5.34
C THR A 43 -9.83 -10.31 -4.19
N LEU A 44 -9.87 -9.76 -2.98
CA LEU A 44 -10.45 -10.40 -1.82
C LEU A 44 -11.91 -9.97 -1.69
N GLN A 45 -12.81 -10.94 -1.61
CA GLN A 45 -14.22 -10.73 -1.34
C GLN A 45 -14.64 -11.55 -0.12
N PHE A 46 -15.33 -10.90 0.81
CA PHE A 46 -15.97 -11.55 1.94
C PHE A 46 -17.40 -11.92 1.55
N SER A 47 -17.79 -13.16 1.86
CA SER A 47 -19.16 -13.61 1.70
C SER A 47 -20.05 -13.18 2.88
N ALA A 48 -21.33 -13.55 2.84
CA ALA A 48 -22.28 -13.25 3.90
C ALA A 48 -21.74 -13.67 5.30
N PRO A 49 -21.97 -12.85 6.35
CA PRO A 49 -22.89 -11.70 6.37
C PRO A 49 -22.26 -10.34 6.01
N LEU A 50 -20.93 -10.26 5.79
CA LEU A 50 -20.27 -8.98 5.54
C LEU A 50 -20.53 -8.49 4.11
N ASP A 51 -20.43 -9.38 3.12
CA ASP A 51 -20.70 -9.12 1.69
C ASP A 51 -19.99 -7.85 1.15
N VAL A 52 -18.66 -7.82 1.31
CA VAL A 52 -17.79 -6.68 0.91
C VAL A 52 -16.60 -7.21 0.10
N SER A 53 -16.27 -6.54 -1.00
CA SER A 53 -15.03 -6.73 -1.77
C SER A 53 -14.07 -5.57 -1.55
N LEU A 54 -12.76 -5.86 -1.61
CA LEU A 54 -11.74 -4.80 -1.59
C LEU A 54 -11.83 -3.85 -2.79
N THR A 55 -12.44 -4.29 -3.90
CA THR A 55 -12.71 -3.47 -5.09
C THR A 55 -13.98 -2.64 -4.98
N ASP A 56 -14.77 -2.78 -3.91
CA ASP A 56 -15.98 -1.97 -3.76
C ASP A 56 -15.62 -0.51 -3.52
N SER A 57 -16.30 0.37 -4.26
CA SER A 57 -16.11 1.81 -4.19
C SER A 57 -16.75 2.39 -2.93
N LEU A 58 -15.94 3.05 -2.12
CA LEU A 58 -16.40 3.93 -1.03
C LEU A 58 -16.88 5.28 -1.56
N TYR A 59 -16.24 5.76 -2.62
CA TYR A 59 -16.61 6.99 -3.31
C TYR A 59 -16.30 6.87 -4.79
N SER A 60 -17.26 7.22 -5.64
CA SER A 60 -17.10 7.21 -7.08
C SER A 60 -17.77 8.42 -7.69
N ALA A 61 -16.99 9.38 -8.22
CA ALA A 61 -17.50 10.56 -8.90
C ALA A 61 -16.44 11.20 -9.80
N HIS A 62 -16.87 11.82 -10.90
CA HIS A 62 -16.02 12.61 -11.79
C HIS A 62 -14.73 11.89 -12.26
N GLY A 63 -14.77 10.56 -12.40
CA GLY A 63 -13.62 9.74 -12.81
C GLY A 63 -12.64 9.40 -11.68
N THR A 64 -12.92 9.80 -10.45
CA THR A 64 -12.23 9.31 -9.25
C THR A 64 -13.00 8.12 -8.69
N ASP A 65 -12.28 7.05 -8.38
CA ASP A 65 -12.83 5.88 -7.71
C ASP A 65 -11.95 5.50 -6.51
N ILE A 66 -12.48 5.71 -5.30
CA ILE A 66 -11.81 5.38 -4.05
C ILE A 66 -12.41 4.08 -3.53
N THR A 67 -11.63 3.01 -3.60
CA THR A 67 -12.01 1.67 -3.14
C THR A 67 -11.47 1.38 -1.74
N TYR A 68 -11.98 0.32 -1.10
CA TYR A 68 -11.39 -0.20 0.14
C TYR A 68 -9.91 -0.56 -0.03
N ALA A 69 -9.53 -1.15 -1.17
CA ALA A 69 -8.14 -1.48 -1.48
C ALA A 69 -7.24 -0.24 -1.48
N PHE A 70 -7.68 0.86 -2.11
CA PHE A 70 -6.92 2.11 -2.12
C PHE A 70 -6.71 2.65 -0.70
N VAL A 71 -7.78 2.71 0.10
CA VAL A 71 -7.70 3.23 1.48
C VAL A 71 -6.75 2.38 2.33
N LEU A 72 -6.84 1.05 2.23
CA LEU A 72 -5.94 0.14 2.95
C LEU A 72 -4.48 0.33 2.49
N SER A 73 -4.23 0.38 1.19
CA SER A 73 -2.88 0.56 0.64
C SER A 73 -2.21 1.84 1.15
N ILE A 74 -2.88 2.99 1.02
CA ILE A 74 -2.33 4.27 1.47
C ILE A 74 -2.19 4.32 2.99
N SER A 75 -3.19 3.82 3.74
CA SER A 75 -3.12 3.83 5.21
C SER A 75 -1.97 2.98 5.72
N ILE A 76 -1.74 1.81 5.13
CA ILE A 76 -0.66 0.90 5.55
C ILE A 76 0.71 1.51 5.19
N LEU A 77 0.87 2.10 4.01
CA LEU A 77 2.10 2.81 3.65
C LEU A 77 2.38 3.99 4.58
N LEU A 78 1.33 4.73 4.98
CA LEU A 78 1.46 5.81 5.96
C LEU A 78 1.85 5.30 7.34
N VAL A 79 1.25 4.20 7.81
CA VAL A 79 1.64 3.59 9.10
C VAL A 79 3.09 3.17 9.05
N GLY A 80 3.52 2.41 8.03
CA GLY A 80 4.92 2.01 7.87
C GLY A 80 5.86 3.21 7.83
N TRP A 81 5.52 4.27 7.09
CA TRP A 81 6.33 5.49 7.01
C TRP A 81 6.47 6.18 8.37
N LEU A 82 5.37 6.26 9.13
CA LEU A 82 5.36 6.96 10.43
C LEU A 82 6.05 6.13 11.52
N THR A 83 6.02 4.81 11.44
CA THR A 83 6.55 3.93 12.48
C THR A 83 7.97 3.44 12.20
N ASN A 84 8.48 3.56 10.98
CA ASN A 84 9.82 3.07 10.67
C ASN A 84 10.95 4.00 11.15
N GLU A 85 12.10 3.39 11.46
CA GLU A 85 13.34 4.05 11.85
C GLU A 85 14.06 4.66 10.64
N SER A 86 14.10 3.93 9.52
CA SER A 86 14.75 4.43 8.32
C SER A 86 14.01 5.59 7.72
N THR A 87 14.74 6.66 7.53
CA THR A 87 14.25 7.87 6.89
C THR A 87 14.66 7.88 5.41
N PRO A 88 14.05 8.74 4.57
CA PRO A 88 14.51 8.94 3.20
C PRO A 88 15.99 9.34 3.07
N GLU A 89 16.60 9.82 4.15
CA GLU A 89 18.02 10.20 4.19
C GLU A 89 18.93 8.94 4.26
N ASP A 90 18.39 7.80 4.69
CA ASP A 90 19.06 6.49 4.78
C ASP A 90 18.85 5.63 3.52
N TRP A 91 17.99 6.09 2.61
CA TRP A 91 17.65 5.39 1.38
C TRP A 91 18.61 5.74 0.26
N THR A 92 18.87 4.76 -0.60
CA THR A 92 19.49 5.01 -1.90
C THR A 92 18.52 5.77 -2.81
N ASP A 93 19.06 6.44 -3.83
CA ASP A 93 18.24 7.12 -4.85
C ASP A 93 17.21 6.17 -5.48
N VAL A 94 17.59 4.91 -5.71
CA VAL A 94 16.72 3.89 -6.30
C VAL A 94 15.56 3.55 -5.36
N GLU A 95 15.82 3.36 -4.07
CA GLU A 95 14.78 3.06 -3.07
C GLU A 95 13.78 4.20 -2.93
N THR A 96 14.28 5.45 -2.93
CA THR A 96 13.43 6.65 -2.92
C THR A 96 12.53 6.69 -4.15
N VAL A 97 13.08 6.41 -5.33
CA VAL A 97 12.30 6.35 -6.58
C VAL A 97 11.27 5.22 -6.54
N VAL A 98 11.61 4.04 -6.01
CA VAL A 98 10.69 2.90 -5.87
C VAL A 98 9.50 3.26 -4.99
N VAL A 99 9.75 3.83 -3.81
CA VAL A 99 8.70 4.26 -2.88
C VAL A 99 7.81 5.34 -3.51
N LEU A 100 8.43 6.35 -4.13
CA LEU A 100 7.70 7.44 -4.76
C LEU A 100 6.85 6.96 -5.94
N LEU A 101 7.39 6.07 -6.79
CA LEU A 101 6.63 5.47 -7.89
C LEU A 101 5.48 4.60 -7.37
N ALA A 102 5.66 3.83 -6.30
CA ALA A 102 4.59 3.05 -5.72
C ALA A 102 3.45 3.95 -5.25
N VAL A 103 3.74 4.98 -4.44
CA VAL A 103 2.73 5.92 -3.95
C VAL A 103 2.02 6.61 -5.11
N LEU A 104 2.76 7.09 -6.11
CA LEU A 104 2.17 7.72 -7.30
C LEU A 104 1.27 6.76 -8.07
N LEU A 105 1.68 5.52 -8.32
CA LEU A 105 0.85 4.57 -9.06
C LEU A 105 -0.42 4.19 -8.30
N ASN A 106 -0.38 4.05 -6.97
CA ASN A 106 -1.61 3.82 -6.19
C ASN A 106 -2.57 5.02 -6.30
N VAL A 107 -2.06 6.25 -6.18
CA VAL A 107 -2.87 7.47 -6.28
C VAL A 107 -3.43 7.64 -7.70
N LEU A 108 -2.60 7.44 -8.73
CA LEU A 108 -3.05 7.54 -10.11
C LEU A 108 -4.05 6.44 -10.47
N GLY A 109 -3.86 5.22 -9.94
CA GLY A 109 -4.82 4.12 -10.12
C GLY A 109 -6.20 4.43 -9.55
N ALA A 110 -6.29 5.18 -8.46
CA ALA A 110 -7.58 5.59 -7.87
C ALA A 110 -8.18 6.85 -8.51
N LEU A 111 -7.34 7.84 -8.86
CA LEU A 111 -7.80 9.18 -9.24
C LEU A 111 -7.87 9.41 -10.75
N VAL A 112 -7.23 8.58 -11.58
CA VAL A 112 -7.11 8.79 -13.02
C VAL A 112 -7.78 7.64 -13.79
N PRO A 113 -8.90 7.90 -14.50
CA PRO A 113 -9.64 6.86 -15.25
C PRO A 113 -8.77 6.07 -16.24
N ALA A 114 -7.85 6.76 -16.93
CA ALA A 114 -6.98 6.11 -17.91
C ALA A 114 -6.06 5.05 -17.27
N MET A 115 -5.67 5.23 -16.01
CA MET A 115 -4.86 4.26 -15.29
C MET A 115 -5.67 3.03 -14.88
N GLN A 116 -6.93 3.19 -14.48
CA GLN A 116 -7.83 2.06 -14.19
C GLN A 116 -7.97 1.16 -15.42
N VAL A 117 -8.28 1.76 -16.58
CA VAL A 117 -8.38 1.03 -17.86
C VAL A 117 -7.06 0.34 -18.21
N THR A 118 -5.92 0.99 -17.96
CA THR A 118 -4.60 0.41 -18.21
C THR A 118 -4.34 -0.81 -17.31
N LEU A 119 -4.62 -0.71 -16.02
CA LEU A 119 -4.42 -1.80 -15.06
C LEU A 119 -5.33 -3.01 -15.37
N GLU A 120 -6.57 -2.76 -15.76
CA GLU A 120 -7.53 -3.82 -16.13
C GLU A 120 -7.19 -4.48 -17.48
N SER A 121 -6.64 -3.73 -18.43
CA SER A 121 -6.36 -4.24 -19.78
C SER A 121 -4.98 -4.87 -19.94
N MET A 122 -4.01 -4.46 -19.13
CA MET A 122 -2.60 -4.86 -19.25
C MET A 122 -2.16 -5.62 -17.99
N TRP A 123 -2.39 -6.94 -17.98
CA TRP A 123 -2.08 -7.81 -16.83
C TRP A 123 -0.66 -7.62 -16.27
N TYR A 124 0.33 -7.40 -17.14
CA TYR A 124 1.73 -7.20 -16.74
C TYR A 124 1.97 -5.86 -16.03
N VAL A 125 1.18 -4.83 -16.33
CA VAL A 125 1.21 -3.55 -15.59
C VAL A 125 0.62 -3.74 -14.19
N GLY A 126 -0.46 -4.52 -14.09
CA GLY A 126 -1.03 -4.93 -12.80
C GLY A 126 -0.01 -5.63 -11.91
N TRP A 127 0.66 -6.66 -12.43
CA TRP A 127 1.73 -7.36 -11.69
C TRP A 127 2.93 -6.47 -11.39
N PHE A 128 3.33 -5.59 -12.30
CA PHE A 128 4.38 -4.61 -12.03
C PHE A 128 4.01 -3.73 -10.84
N SER A 129 2.77 -3.25 -10.77
CA SER A 129 2.27 -2.47 -9.62
C SER A 129 2.33 -3.27 -8.32
N VAL A 130 1.99 -4.56 -8.34
CA VAL A 130 2.07 -5.44 -7.16
C VAL A 130 3.51 -5.58 -6.67
N PHE A 131 4.46 -5.85 -7.57
CA PHE A 131 5.86 -5.99 -7.19
C PHE A 131 6.46 -4.67 -6.70
N LEU A 132 6.10 -3.56 -7.35
CA LEU A 132 6.53 -2.23 -6.94
C LEU A 132 6.01 -1.88 -5.54
N ASN A 133 4.73 -2.19 -5.26
CA ASN A 133 4.16 -2.04 -3.93
C ASN A 133 4.89 -2.87 -2.89
N GLY A 134 5.14 -4.15 -3.17
CA GLY A 134 5.90 -5.02 -2.26
C GLY A 134 7.30 -4.48 -1.96
N ALA A 135 8.01 -4.00 -2.98
CA ALA A 135 9.32 -3.39 -2.82
C ALA A 135 9.27 -2.09 -2.00
N ALA A 136 8.29 -1.22 -2.27
CA ALA A 136 8.11 0.02 -1.52
C ALA A 136 7.75 -0.24 -0.06
N PHE A 137 6.85 -1.18 0.21
CA PHE A 137 6.52 -1.59 1.58
C PHE A 137 7.75 -2.14 2.29
N TYR A 138 8.60 -2.92 1.61
CA TYR A 138 9.83 -3.40 2.22
C TYR A 138 10.78 -2.28 2.64
N VAL A 139 11.00 -1.29 1.76
CA VAL A 139 11.83 -0.12 2.07
C VAL A 139 11.24 0.68 3.22
N ILE A 140 9.92 0.86 3.24
CA ILE A 140 9.21 1.67 4.23
C ILE A 140 9.07 0.96 5.57
N ALA A 141 9.00 -0.38 5.60
CA ALA A 141 8.62 -1.12 6.79
C ALA A 141 9.71 -2.07 7.31
N TYR A 142 10.82 -2.30 6.62
CA TYR A 142 11.82 -3.27 7.09
C TYR A 142 13.27 -2.84 6.97
N LYS A 143 13.55 -1.87 6.10
CA LYS A 143 14.84 -1.21 6.09
C LYS A 143 14.86 -0.16 7.17
#